data_AF-A0A9N9CSY4-F1
#
_entry.id   AF-A0A9N9CSY4-F1
#
_cell.length_a   1.000
_cell.length_b   1.000
_cell.length_c   1.000
_cell.angle_alpha   90.00
_cell.angle_beta   90.00
_cell.angle_gamma   90.00
#
_symmetry.space_group_name_H-M   'P 1'
#
loop_
_entity.id
_entity.type
_entity.pdbx_description
1 polymer ?
#
loop_
_entity_poly.entity_id
_entity_poly.type
_entity_poly.pdbx_seq_one_letter_code
_entity_poly.pdbx_strand_id
1 'polypeptide(L)'
;MRIDVRTEPEDLRFSAEETVAVRNAFNREYKDRGLTKAFLKHAAHCLRDWDRENYYSAYFALVQASTSGKSSLLLRSGNYVYVVYCSLRHPESGGYPERSTIAKDLEDVGEGQSLGQSLAKYVAYLYACIEHLTKCDVSPDAFLKQQDCQFWLGIKNRMAELQKEWNHIASKDMAGRETEFVSKLKILWELFLQQNTKKFGFDQELSPYIIFAFDEARMLTKQSQGKEMGIYIPVPSMSLSAHSN
;
A
#
# COMPACT_ATOMS: atom_id res chain seq x y z
N MET A 1 3.97 32.12 22.84
CA MET A 1 4.46 31.93 21.46
C MET A 1 3.28 31.47 20.62
N ARG A 2 2.68 32.38 19.84
CA ARG A 2 1.57 32.05 18.93
C ARG A 2 2.19 31.33 17.73
N ILE A 3 1.76 30.10 17.49
CA ILE A 3 2.05 29.41 16.23
C ILE A 3 1.04 29.97 15.25
N ASP A 4 1.48 30.87 14.37
CA ASP A 4 0.69 31.26 13.21
C ASP A 4 0.45 30.02 12.36
N VAL A 5 -0.80 29.56 12.35
CA VAL A 5 -1.27 28.59 11.37
C VAL A 5 -1.29 29.34 10.05
N ARG A 6 -0.29 29.08 9.18
CA ARG A 6 -0.32 29.56 7.79
C ARG A 6 -1.57 29.00 7.12
N THR A 7 -2.56 29.85 6.94
CA THR A 7 -3.82 29.57 6.26
C THR A 7 -3.79 30.05 4.82
N GLU A 8 -2.83 29.59 4.00
CA GLU A 8 -2.95 29.56 2.53
C GLU A 8 -2.14 28.37 1.99
N PRO A 9 -2.65 27.61 1.00
CA PRO A 9 -1.89 26.54 0.39
C PRO A 9 -0.75 27.17 -0.41
N GLU A 10 0.50 26.98 0.05
CA GLU A 10 1.66 27.15 -0.82
C GLU A 10 1.37 26.41 -2.13
N ASP A 11 1.57 27.08 -3.25
CA ASP A 11 1.27 26.56 -4.59
C ASP A 11 1.96 25.19 -4.74
N LEU A 12 1.20 24.10 -4.61
CA LEU A 12 1.72 22.72 -4.58
C LEU A 12 2.21 22.26 -5.97
N ARG A 13 2.10 23.14 -6.96
CA ARG A 13 2.41 22.90 -8.37
C ARG A 13 3.84 23.33 -8.64
N PHE A 14 4.63 22.36 -9.07
CA PHE A 14 5.90 22.66 -9.73
C PHE A 14 5.63 23.31 -11.08
N SER A 15 6.50 24.24 -11.46
CA SER A 15 6.60 24.70 -12.84
C SER A 15 6.91 23.52 -13.79
N ALA A 16 6.73 23.73 -15.10
CA ALA A 16 7.06 22.71 -16.10
C ALA A 16 8.54 22.31 -16.03
N GLU A 17 9.43 23.29 -15.80
CA GLU A 17 10.87 23.08 -15.67
C GLU A 17 11.22 22.26 -14.42
N GLU A 18 10.62 22.60 -13.28
CA GLU A 18 10.79 21.85 -12.03
C GLU A 18 10.26 20.42 -12.14
N THR A 19 9.12 20.22 -12.82
CA THR A 19 8.56 18.88 -13.08
C THR A 19 9.54 18.03 -13.89
N VAL A 20 10.12 18.60 -14.96
CA VAL A 20 11.15 17.94 -15.76
C VAL A 20 12.39 17.65 -14.93
N ALA A 21 12.85 18.60 -14.11
CA ALA A 21 14.02 18.45 -13.26
C ALA A 21 13.83 17.32 -12.22
N VAL A 22 12.67 17.24 -11.58
CA VAL A 22 12.35 16.22 -10.57
C VAL A 22 12.24 14.83 -11.22
N ARG A 23 11.57 14.73 -12.37
CA ARG A 23 11.51 13.46 -13.14
C ARG A 23 12.91 13.00 -13.57
N ASN A 24 13.73 13.91 -14.08
CA ASN A 24 15.11 13.60 -14.45
C ASN A 24 15.93 13.16 -13.23
N ALA A 25 15.79 13.84 -12.09
CA ALA A 25 16.47 13.49 -10.85
C ALA A 25 16.08 12.08 -10.36
N PHE A 26 14.81 11.70 -10.47
CA PHE A 26 14.34 10.35 -10.10
C PHE A 26 14.95 9.27 -11.01
N ASN A 27 15.05 9.54 -12.31
CA ASN A 27 15.58 8.60 -13.30
C ASN A 27 17.10 8.53 -13.36
N ARG A 28 17.82 9.41 -12.64
CA ARG A 28 19.29 9.35 -12.56
C ARG A 28 19.75 8.01 -11.98
N GLU A 29 20.97 7.64 -12.36
CA GLU A 29 21.65 6.49 -11.79
C GLU A 29 21.71 6.63 -10.26
N TYR A 30 21.09 5.68 -9.56
CA TYR A 30 21.06 5.66 -8.11
C TYR A 30 22.33 4.98 -7.60
N LYS A 31 23.15 5.72 -6.85
CA LYS A 31 24.33 5.16 -6.19
C LYS A 31 23.92 4.49 -4.88
N ASP A 32 23.57 3.21 -4.94
CA ASP A 32 23.23 2.42 -3.76
C ASP A 32 24.49 2.15 -2.93
N ARG A 33 24.66 2.89 -1.84
CA ARG A 33 25.74 2.66 -0.86
C ARG A 33 25.33 1.64 0.20
N GLY A 34 24.60 0.59 -0.21
CA GLY A 34 24.03 -0.43 0.67
C GLY A 34 22.74 -0.02 1.39
N LEU A 35 22.12 1.09 0.98
CA LEU A 35 20.89 1.60 1.57
C LEU A 35 19.71 0.67 1.30
N THR A 36 19.58 0.14 0.09
CA THR A 36 18.48 -0.79 -0.23
C THR A 36 18.58 -2.06 0.61
N LYS A 37 19.79 -2.62 0.75
CA LYS A 37 20.01 -3.79 1.62
C LYS A 37 19.73 -3.49 3.10
N ALA A 38 20.17 -2.33 3.59
CA ALA A 38 19.90 -1.92 4.97
C ALA A 38 18.40 -1.73 5.23
N PHE A 39 17.69 -1.10 4.29
CA PHE A 39 16.23 -0.94 4.32
C PHE A 39 15.51 -2.29 4.38
N LEU A 40 15.84 -3.22 3.48
CA LEU A 40 15.22 -4.55 3.46
C LEU A 40 15.54 -5.37 4.71
N LYS A 41 16.76 -5.25 5.25
CA LYS A 41 17.13 -5.86 6.54
C LYS A 41 16.32 -5.29 7.69
N HIS A 42 16.03 -3.99 7.68
CA HIS A 42 15.18 -3.36 8.68
C HIS A 42 13.72 -3.82 8.54
N ALA A 43 13.17 -3.85 7.32
CA ALA A 43 11.83 -4.38 7.06
C ALA A 43 11.70 -5.85 7.52
N ALA A 44 12.72 -6.67 7.27
CA ALA A 44 12.80 -8.04 7.76
C ALA A 44 12.82 -8.13 9.30
N HIS A 45 13.45 -7.16 9.97
CA HIS A 45 13.41 -7.07 11.42
C HIS A 45 12.01 -6.73 11.93
N CYS A 46 11.32 -5.78 11.31
CA CYS A 46 9.93 -5.46 11.64
C CYS A 46 8.99 -6.67 11.46
N LEU A 47 9.26 -7.53 10.48
CA LEU A 47 8.50 -8.78 10.27
C LEU A 47 8.72 -9.83 11.37
N ARG A 48 9.90 -9.86 12.01
CA ARG A 48 10.17 -10.75 13.15
C ARG A 48 9.39 -10.35 14.38
N ASP A 49 9.35 -9.05 14.64
CA ASP A 49 8.78 -8.49 15.86
C ASP A 49 7.28 -8.18 15.70
N TRP A 50 6.72 -8.51 14.53
CA TRP A 50 5.31 -8.33 14.22
C TRP A 50 4.45 -9.34 14.98
N ASP A 51 3.52 -8.80 15.75
CA ASP A 51 2.48 -9.54 16.45
C ASP A 51 1.43 -10.09 15.46
N ARG A 52 1.61 -11.36 15.10
CA ARG A 52 0.74 -12.09 14.16
C ARG A 52 -0.63 -12.44 14.73
N GLU A 53 -0.81 -12.35 16.06
CA GLU A 53 -2.09 -12.67 16.71
C GLU A 53 -3.05 -11.49 16.61
N ASN A 54 -2.53 -10.26 16.68
CA ASN A 54 -3.35 -9.05 16.74
C ASN A 54 -3.40 -8.23 15.44
N TYR A 55 -2.59 -8.56 14.43
CA TYR A 55 -2.51 -7.81 13.19
C TYR A 55 -2.46 -8.74 11.97
N TYR A 56 -2.97 -8.27 10.83
CA TYR A 56 -3.01 -9.06 9.58
C TYR A 56 -1.71 -9.03 8.76
N SER A 57 -0.91 -7.99 8.93
CA SER A 57 0.42 -7.86 8.31
C SER A 57 1.31 -6.94 9.15
N ALA A 58 2.62 -6.99 8.92
CA ALA A 58 3.53 -6.00 9.48
C ALA A 58 3.39 -4.68 8.73
N TYR A 59 3.31 -3.58 9.48
CA TYR A 59 3.26 -2.22 8.95
C TYR A 59 4.49 -1.45 9.44
N PHE A 60 5.04 -0.58 8.59
CA PHE A 60 6.07 0.37 8.97
C PHE A 60 5.86 1.68 8.22
N ALA A 61 6.32 2.79 8.80
CA ALA A 61 6.28 4.10 8.16
C ALA A 61 7.68 4.50 7.68
N LEU A 62 7.81 4.81 6.38
CA LEU A 62 9.03 5.39 5.82
C LEU A 62 8.94 6.91 5.86
N VAL A 63 9.44 7.51 6.94
CA VAL A 63 9.38 8.97 7.15
C VAL A 63 10.71 9.61 6.79
N GLN A 64 10.69 10.48 5.78
CA GLN A 64 11.81 11.32 5.40
C GLN A 64 11.30 12.63 4.77
N ALA A 65 12.15 13.65 4.73
CA ALA A 65 11.85 14.91 4.02
C ALA A 65 11.41 14.67 2.57
N SER A 66 10.63 15.60 2.01
CA SER A 66 10.34 15.61 0.57
C SER A 66 11.63 15.60 -0.24
N THR A 67 11.58 15.03 -1.45
CA THR A 67 12.72 14.91 -2.39
C THR A 67 13.95 14.14 -1.89
N SER A 68 13.89 13.51 -0.71
CA SER A 68 15.00 12.70 -0.15
C SER A 68 15.24 11.34 -0.82
N GLY A 69 14.47 10.99 -1.85
CA GLY A 69 14.63 9.74 -2.59
C GLY A 69 13.86 8.52 -2.05
N LYS A 70 12.82 8.69 -1.20
CA LYS A 70 11.96 7.59 -0.71
C LYS A 70 11.46 6.67 -1.82
N SER A 71 10.84 7.26 -2.84
CA SER A 71 10.28 6.51 -3.97
C SER A 71 11.38 5.86 -4.82
N SER A 72 12.59 6.45 -4.86
CA SER A 72 13.75 5.84 -5.51
C SER A 72 14.24 4.62 -4.74
N LEU A 73 14.31 4.69 -3.40
CA LEU A 73 14.63 3.55 -2.54
C LEU A 73 13.64 2.39 -2.75
N LEU A 74 12.34 2.68 -2.85
CA LEU A 74 11.31 1.69 -3.12
C LEU A 74 11.43 1.10 -4.53
N LEU A 75 11.67 1.93 -5.56
CA LEU A 75 11.97 1.46 -6.92
C LEU A 75 13.15 0.47 -6.92
N ARG A 76 14.25 0.80 -6.23
CA ARG A 76 15.44 -0.06 -6.17
C ARG A 76 15.24 -1.33 -5.34
N SER A 77 14.36 -1.28 -4.34
CA SER A 77 13.93 -2.47 -3.60
C SER A 77 13.22 -3.48 -4.51
N GLY A 78 12.64 -3.02 -5.62
CA GLY A 78 12.08 -3.85 -6.70
C GLY A 78 13.06 -4.82 -7.36
N ASN A 79 14.38 -4.71 -7.12
CA ASN A 79 15.34 -5.74 -7.53
C ASN A 79 15.30 -7.00 -6.67
N TYR A 80 14.72 -6.94 -5.47
CA TYR A 80 14.81 -7.99 -4.46
C TYR A 80 13.44 -8.50 -4.01
N VAL A 81 12.45 -7.61 -4.00
CA VAL A 81 11.09 -7.90 -3.51
C VAL A 81 10.07 -7.27 -4.46
N TYR A 82 8.84 -7.79 -4.47
CA TYR A 82 7.77 -7.09 -5.17
C TYR A 82 7.42 -5.79 -4.46
N VAL A 83 7.19 -4.72 -5.22
CA VAL A 83 6.78 -3.43 -4.69
C VAL A 83 5.54 -2.96 -5.43
N VAL A 84 4.45 -2.75 -4.70
CA VAL A 84 3.25 -2.05 -5.18
C VAL A 84 3.27 -0.66 -4.57
N TYR A 85 3.46 0.35 -5.40
CA TYR A 85 3.59 1.74 -5.00
C TYR A 85 2.37 2.55 -5.44
N CYS A 86 1.56 2.97 -4.48
CA CYS A 86 0.39 3.81 -4.69
C CYS A 86 0.67 5.23 -4.15
N SER A 87 0.71 6.21 -5.04
CA SER A 87 0.88 7.63 -4.69
C SER A 87 -0.47 8.29 -4.50
N LEU A 88 -0.77 8.66 -3.25
CA LEU A 88 -2.03 9.30 -2.87
C LEU A 88 -1.90 10.83 -2.75
N ARG A 89 -0.81 11.41 -3.29
CA ARG A 89 -0.56 12.87 -3.30
C ARG A 89 -1.76 13.66 -3.76
N HIS A 90 -1.93 14.89 -3.27
CA HIS A 90 -3.00 15.80 -3.73
C HIS A 90 -3.07 15.85 -5.28
N PRO A 91 -4.26 15.88 -5.92
CA PRO A 91 -4.38 15.90 -7.39
C PRO A 91 -3.59 17.01 -8.08
N GLU A 92 -3.35 18.11 -7.38
CA GLU A 92 -2.59 19.26 -7.89
C GLU A 92 -1.10 19.25 -7.51
N SER A 93 -0.61 18.19 -6.85
CA SER A 93 0.82 18.08 -6.50
C SER A 93 1.69 17.89 -7.75
N GLY A 94 2.72 18.72 -7.92
CA GLY A 94 3.76 18.54 -8.95
C GLY A 94 4.80 17.44 -8.66
N GLY A 95 4.74 16.79 -7.49
CA GLY A 95 5.70 15.76 -7.07
C GLY A 95 5.76 14.52 -7.96
N TYR A 96 6.91 13.82 -7.91
CA TYR A 96 7.16 12.60 -8.68
C TYR A 96 7.64 11.44 -7.78
N PRO A 97 7.18 10.19 -7.97
CA PRO A 97 6.21 9.75 -8.97
C PRO A 97 4.82 10.41 -8.80
N GLU A 98 4.14 10.58 -9.93
CA GLU A 98 2.83 11.23 -10.02
C GLU A 98 1.77 10.50 -9.18
N ARG A 99 0.66 11.19 -8.88
CA ARG A 99 -0.49 10.60 -8.20
C ARG A 99 -1.00 9.37 -9.00
N SER A 100 -1.18 8.24 -8.33
CA SER A 100 -1.67 7.02 -8.96
C SER A 100 -3.12 7.21 -9.42
N THR A 101 -3.45 6.74 -10.63
CA THR A 101 -4.81 6.88 -11.18
C THR A 101 -5.89 6.24 -10.29
N ILE A 102 -5.54 5.17 -9.55
CA ILE A 102 -6.44 4.49 -8.62
C ILE A 102 -6.69 5.26 -7.31
N ALA A 103 -5.91 6.31 -7.02
CA ALA A 103 -5.91 6.96 -5.71
C ALA A 103 -7.29 7.50 -5.33
N LYS A 104 -8.02 8.07 -6.30
CA LYS A 104 -9.38 8.56 -6.08
C LYS A 104 -10.33 7.43 -5.67
N ASP A 105 -10.23 6.27 -6.32
CA ASP A 105 -11.08 5.12 -6.01
C ASP A 105 -10.84 4.59 -4.59
N LEU A 106 -9.61 4.69 -4.08
CA LEU A 106 -9.23 4.29 -2.71
C LEU A 106 -9.63 5.34 -1.66
N GLU A 107 -9.51 6.63 -2.00
CA GLU A 107 -9.91 7.77 -1.15
C GLU A 107 -11.43 7.91 -0.99
N ASP A 108 -12.20 7.53 -2.02
CA ASP A 108 -13.66 7.59 -2.03
C ASP A 108 -14.28 6.53 -1.09
N VAL A 109 -13.94 6.60 0.20
CA VAL A 109 -14.68 6.00 1.30
C VAL A 109 -15.84 6.93 1.60
N GLY A 110 -16.84 6.88 0.71
CA GLY A 110 -17.92 7.86 0.63
C GLY A 110 -18.61 8.11 1.98
N GLU A 111 -19.15 9.32 2.16
CA GLU A 111 -20.10 9.58 3.23
C GLU A 111 -21.27 8.58 3.13
N GLY A 112 -21.49 7.81 4.20
CA GLY A 112 -22.50 6.75 4.23
C GLY A 112 -22.02 5.35 3.82
N GLN A 113 -20.75 5.15 3.43
CA GLN A 113 -20.21 3.80 3.27
C GLN A 113 -20.05 3.11 4.62
N SER A 114 -20.56 1.89 4.73
CA SER A 114 -20.36 1.06 5.92
C SER A 114 -18.90 0.59 6.00
N LEU A 115 -18.40 0.33 7.22
CA LEU A 115 -17.07 -0.25 7.46
C LEU A 115 -16.81 -1.49 6.59
N GLY A 116 -17.83 -2.33 6.39
CA GLY A 116 -17.73 -3.53 5.56
C GLY A 116 -17.53 -3.26 4.07
N GLN A 117 -18.08 -2.16 3.53
CA GLN A 117 -17.85 -1.77 2.14
C GLN A 117 -16.43 -1.26 1.93
N SER A 118 -15.92 -0.46 2.88
CA SER A 118 -14.53 -0.02 2.88
C SER A 118 -13.58 -1.21 2.95
N LEU A 119 -13.83 -2.14 3.88
CA LEU A 119 -13.04 -3.37 4.01
C LEU A 119 -13.05 -4.18 2.70
N ALA A 120 -14.21 -4.44 2.12
CA ALA A 120 -14.33 -5.18 0.86
C ALA A 120 -13.55 -4.51 -0.27
N LYS A 121 -13.56 -3.17 -0.35
CA LYS A 121 -12.79 -2.42 -1.33
C LYS A 121 -11.27 -2.62 -1.16
N TYR A 122 -10.74 -2.47 0.06
CA TYR A 122 -9.31 -2.63 0.32
C TYR A 122 -8.84 -4.08 0.17
N VAL A 123 -9.66 -5.06 0.57
CA VAL A 123 -9.39 -6.49 0.32
C VAL A 123 -9.36 -6.76 -1.18
N ALA A 124 -10.32 -6.23 -1.96
CA ALA A 124 -10.32 -6.38 -3.41
C ALA A 124 -9.08 -5.72 -4.06
N TYR A 125 -8.64 -4.57 -3.55
CA TYR A 125 -7.40 -3.92 -3.99
C TYR A 125 -6.18 -4.82 -3.75
N LEU A 126 -6.00 -5.31 -2.52
CA LEU A 126 -4.88 -6.21 -2.18
C LEU A 126 -4.91 -7.47 -3.04
N TYR A 127 -6.09 -8.09 -3.18
CA TYR A 127 -6.28 -9.28 -4.00
C TYR A 127 -5.89 -9.01 -5.46
N ALA A 128 -6.43 -7.97 -6.08
CA ALA A 128 -6.16 -7.63 -7.47
C ALA A 128 -4.66 -7.35 -7.71
N CYS A 129 -4.00 -6.67 -6.78
CA CYS A 129 -2.55 -6.45 -6.85
C CYS A 129 -1.76 -7.76 -6.72
N ILE A 130 -2.03 -8.60 -5.71
CA ILE A 130 -1.32 -9.88 -5.54
C ILE A 130 -1.55 -10.78 -6.77
N GLU A 131 -2.79 -10.88 -7.25
CA GLU A 131 -3.14 -11.64 -8.45
C GLU A 131 -2.38 -11.13 -9.69
N HIS A 132 -2.24 -9.82 -9.85
CA HIS A 132 -1.39 -9.28 -10.92
C HIS A 132 0.07 -9.71 -10.74
N LEU A 133 0.62 -9.59 -9.53
CA LEU A 133 2.02 -9.94 -9.23
C LEU A 133 2.35 -11.42 -9.46
N THR A 134 1.38 -12.33 -9.36
CA THR A 134 1.57 -13.74 -9.72
C THR A 134 2.08 -13.93 -11.15
N LYS A 135 1.76 -12.98 -12.04
CA LYS A 135 2.09 -13.00 -13.47
C LYS A 135 3.32 -12.17 -13.82
N CYS A 136 4.00 -11.60 -12.82
CA CYS A 136 5.12 -10.68 -13.02
C CYS A 136 6.40 -11.20 -12.36
N ASP A 137 7.54 -10.75 -12.88
CA ASP A 137 8.83 -10.94 -12.23
C ASP A 137 9.15 -9.79 -11.29
N VAL A 138 9.92 -10.11 -10.24
CA VAL A 138 10.53 -9.11 -9.36
C VAL A 138 11.48 -8.25 -10.19
N SER A 139 11.10 -7.00 -10.42
CA SER A 139 11.92 -6.06 -11.18
C SER A 139 11.57 -4.60 -10.84
N PRO A 140 12.54 -3.68 -10.94
CA PRO A 140 12.25 -2.25 -10.92
C PRO A 140 11.28 -1.80 -12.02
N ASP A 141 11.29 -2.49 -13.17
CA ASP A 141 10.37 -2.19 -14.27
C ASP A 141 8.91 -2.41 -13.89
N ALA A 142 8.62 -3.42 -13.05
CA ALA A 142 7.29 -3.63 -12.50
C ALA A 142 6.83 -2.45 -11.63
N PHE A 143 7.73 -1.72 -10.97
CA PHE A 143 7.41 -0.47 -10.28
C PHE A 143 7.11 0.66 -11.29
N LEU A 144 7.96 0.81 -12.31
CA LEU A 144 7.81 1.88 -13.30
C LEU A 144 6.51 1.76 -14.09
N LYS A 145 6.08 0.53 -14.42
CA LYS A 145 4.78 0.27 -15.08
C LYS A 145 3.58 0.76 -14.27
N GLN A 146 3.71 0.95 -12.96
CA GLN A 146 2.64 1.48 -12.11
C GLN A 146 2.45 2.99 -12.29
N GLN A 147 3.31 3.66 -13.06
CA GLN A 147 3.06 5.03 -13.50
C GLN A 147 2.17 5.08 -14.74
N ASP A 148 1.96 3.95 -15.43
CA ASP A 148 1.03 3.85 -16.54
C ASP A 148 -0.41 3.77 -16.01
N CYS A 149 -1.31 4.57 -16.59
CA CYS A 149 -2.72 4.55 -16.25
C CYS A 149 -3.38 3.19 -16.54
N GLN A 150 -2.89 2.44 -17.53
CA GLN A 150 -3.41 1.13 -17.89
C GLN A 150 -3.18 0.08 -16.80
N PHE A 151 -2.06 0.19 -16.06
CA PHE A 151 -1.81 -0.68 -14.91
C PHE A 151 -2.93 -0.52 -13.88
N TRP A 152 -3.18 0.71 -13.45
CA TRP A 152 -4.21 1.00 -12.44
C TRP A 152 -5.62 0.75 -12.94
N LEU A 153 -5.90 0.98 -14.23
CA LEU A 153 -7.18 0.65 -14.82
C LEU A 153 -7.45 -0.87 -14.76
N GLY A 154 -6.43 -1.69 -15.04
CA GLY A 154 -6.53 -3.14 -14.88
C GLY A 154 -6.84 -3.56 -13.44
N ILE A 155 -6.11 -3.00 -12.46
CA ILE A 155 -6.37 -3.26 -11.04
C ILE A 155 -7.80 -2.84 -10.65
N LYS A 156 -8.23 -1.63 -11.06
CA LYS A 156 -9.56 -1.09 -10.79
C LYS A 156 -10.67 -1.97 -11.36
N ASN A 157 -10.54 -2.40 -12.61
CA ASN A 157 -11.52 -3.29 -13.24
C ASN A 157 -11.63 -4.61 -12.48
N ARG A 158 -10.49 -5.19 -12.09
CA ARG A 158 -10.49 -6.42 -11.31
C ARG A 158 -11.11 -6.24 -9.92
N MET A 159 -10.85 -5.11 -9.26
CA MET A 159 -11.52 -4.78 -7.99
C MET A 159 -13.05 -4.72 -8.14
N ALA A 160 -13.56 -4.14 -9.24
CA ALA A 160 -14.99 -4.05 -9.48
C ALA A 160 -15.63 -5.42 -9.74
N GLU A 161 -14.93 -6.34 -10.42
CA GLU A 161 -15.36 -7.73 -10.58
C GLU A 161 -15.43 -8.46 -9.24
N LEU A 162 -14.36 -8.40 -8.43
CA LEU A 162 -14.31 -9.03 -7.12
C LEU A 162 -15.41 -8.50 -6.19
N GLN A 163 -15.68 -7.20 -6.22
CA GLN A 163 -16.79 -6.61 -5.44
C GLN A 163 -18.13 -7.17 -5.88
N LYS A 164 -18.37 -7.35 -7.19
CA LYS A 164 -19.60 -8.00 -7.69
C LYS A 164 -19.70 -9.45 -7.25
N GLU A 165 -18.61 -10.21 -7.37
CA GLU A 165 -18.53 -11.61 -6.93
C GLU A 165 -18.81 -11.74 -5.44
N TRP A 166 -18.31 -10.79 -4.64
CA TRP A 166 -18.35 -10.81 -3.17
C TRP A 166 -19.54 -10.04 -2.57
N ASN A 167 -20.50 -9.61 -3.40
CA ASN A 167 -21.71 -8.93 -2.92
C ASN A 167 -22.47 -9.75 -1.86
N HIS A 168 -22.48 -11.08 -2.01
CA HIS A 168 -23.09 -11.99 -1.04
C HIS A 168 -22.31 -12.09 0.28
N ILE A 169 -21.01 -11.76 0.30
CA ILE A 169 -20.20 -11.72 1.51
C ILE A 169 -20.56 -10.46 2.30
N ALA A 170 -20.86 -9.35 1.61
CA ALA A 170 -21.21 -8.08 2.24
C ALA A 170 -22.46 -8.14 3.14
N SER A 171 -23.36 -9.12 2.92
CA SER A 171 -24.55 -9.36 3.74
C SER A 171 -24.28 -10.15 5.04
N LYS A 172 -23.09 -10.72 5.20
CA LYS A 172 -22.67 -11.36 6.46
C LYS A 172 -22.34 -10.30 7.52
N ASP A 173 -22.32 -10.71 8.78
CA ASP A 173 -21.81 -9.90 9.88
C ASP A 173 -20.30 -9.60 9.72
N MET A 174 -19.73 -8.75 10.58
CA MET A 174 -18.31 -8.38 10.46
C MET A 174 -17.37 -9.59 10.53
N ALA A 175 -17.57 -10.49 11.49
CA ALA A 175 -16.73 -11.67 11.67
C ALA A 175 -16.82 -12.63 10.49
N GLY A 176 -18.02 -12.88 9.96
CA GLY A 176 -18.23 -13.71 8.78
C GLY A 176 -17.61 -13.12 7.51
N ARG A 177 -17.63 -11.79 7.36
CA ARG A 177 -16.95 -11.09 6.24
C ARG A 177 -15.44 -11.24 6.31
N GLU A 178 -14.85 -10.93 7.47
CA GLU A 178 -13.41 -11.03 7.67
C GLU A 178 -12.90 -12.45 7.41
N THR A 179 -13.60 -13.45 7.95
CA THR A 179 -13.24 -14.87 7.77
C THR A 179 -13.18 -15.27 6.29
N GLU A 180 -14.19 -14.89 5.50
CA GLU A 180 -14.25 -15.20 4.07
C GLU A 180 -13.17 -14.46 3.26
N PHE A 181 -13.00 -13.16 3.50
CA PHE A 181 -11.99 -12.36 2.82
C PHE A 181 -10.57 -12.86 3.11
N VAL A 182 -10.27 -13.16 4.37
CA VAL A 182 -9.00 -13.76 4.79
C VAL A 182 -8.79 -15.10 4.10
N SER A 183 -9.83 -15.94 4.02
CA SER A 183 -9.74 -17.25 3.36
C SER A 183 -9.41 -17.12 1.87
N LYS A 184 -10.07 -16.19 1.16
CA LYS A 184 -9.75 -15.90 -0.25
C LYS A 184 -8.34 -15.37 -0.44
N LEU A 185 -7.89 -14.45 0.42
CA LEU A 185 -6.53 -13.93 0.37
C LEU A 185 -5.48 -15.01 0.68
N LYS A 186 -5.75 -15.93 1.61
CA LYS A 186 -4.85 -17.06 1.92
C LYS A 186 -4.65 -17.98 0.71
N ILE A 187 -5.73 -18.35 0.03
CA ILE A 187 -5.65 -19.19 -1.19
C ILE A 187 -4.81 -18.49 -2.25
N LEU A 188 -5.06 -17.19 -2.50
CA LEU A 188 -4.28 -16.42 -3.45
C LEU A 188 -2.81 -16.32 -3.04
N TRP A 189 -2.54 -16.14 -1.75
CA TRP A 189 -1.19 -16.07 -1.20
C TRP A 189 -0.43 -17.38 -1.39
N GLU A 190 -1.07 -18.52 -1.15
CA GLU A 190 -0.47 -19.84 -1.40
C GLU A 190 -0.11 -20.03 -2.88
N LEU A 191 -1.00 -19.64 -3.79
CA LEU A 191 -0.72 -19.65 -5.23
C LEU A 191 0.45 -18.75 -5.59
N PHE A 192 0.49 -17.54 -5.01
CA PHE A 192 1.58 -16.59 -5.20
C PHE A 192 2.92 -17.18 -4.74
N LEU A 193 2.97 -17.81 -3.56
CA LEU A 193 4.19 -18.46 -3.06
C LEU A 193 4.62 -19.62 -3.96
N GLN A 194 3.69 -20.50 -4.35
CA GLN A 194 4.01 -21.63 -5.23
C GLN A 194 4.66 -21.18 -6.54
N GLN A 195 4.16 -20.10 -7.15
CA GLN A 195 4.66 -19.60 -8.43
C GLN A 195 5.97 -18.82 -8.31
N ASN A 196 6.27 -18.25 -7.14
CA ASN A 196 7.40 -17.33 -6.97
C ASN A 196 8.49 -17.81 -6.01
N THR A 197 8.35 -18.97 -5.37
CA THR A 197 9.36 -19.59 -4.48
C THR A 197 10.77 -19.64 -5.06
N LYS A 198 10.92 -19.81 -6.38
CA LYS A 198 12.24 -19.83 -7.05
C LYS A 198 12.86 -18.44 -7.30
N LYS A 199 12.11 -17.35 -7.11
CA LYS A 199 12.51 -15.98 -7.43
C LYS A 199 13.09 -15.21 -6.24
N PHE A 200 13.05 -15.76 -5.04
CA PHE A 200 13.53 -15.08 -3.82
C PHE A 200 14.97 -15.52 -3.49
N GLY A 201 15.96 -14.69 -3.81
CA GLY A 201 17.39 -15.00 -3.73
C GLY A 201 18.15 -14.39 -2.54
N PHE A 202 17.50 -14.11 -1.41
CA PHE A 202 18.13 -13.51 -0.22
C PHE A 202 17.87 -14.38 1.01
N ASP A 203 18.77 -14.41 2.00
CA ASP A 203 18.64 -15.15 3.27
C ASP A 203 17.17 -15.21 3.74
N GLN A 204 16.55 -16.38 3.51
CA GLN A 204 15.13 -16.46 3.14
C GLN A 204 14.15 -16.43 4.30
N GLU A 205 14.59 -16.54 5.55
CA GLU A 205 13.61 -16.79 6.62
C GLU A 205 12.70 -15.59 6.90
N LEU A 206 13.11 -14.35 6.56
CA LEU A 206 12.42 -13.15 7.08
C LEU A 206 12.39 -11.92 6.16
N SER A 207 12.75 -12.02 4.88
CA SER A 207 12.58 -10.87 3.95
C SER A 207 11.11 -10.70 3.55
N PRO A 208 10.59 -9.46 3.42
CA PRO A 208 9.26 -9.26 2.84
C PRO A 208 9.21 -9.82 1.43
N TYR A 209 8.12 -10.53 1.09
CA TYR A 209 7.87 -10.97 -0.29
C TYR A 209 7.31 -9.84 -1.15
N ILE A 210 6.40 -9.05 -0.57
CA ILE A 210 5.71 -7.93 -1.22
C ILE A 210 5.71 -6.74 -0.25
N ILE A 211 6.03 -5.56 -0.76
CA ILE A 211 5.88 -4.28 -0.07
C ILE A 211 4.74 -3.52 -0.74
N PHE A 212 3.67 -3.26 0.00
CA PHE A 212 2.63 -2.30 -0.37
C PHE A 212 2.99 -0.93 0.22
N ALA A 213 3.35 0.01 -0.63
CA ALA A 213 3.74 1.35 -0.25
C ALA A 213 2.65 2.36 -0.64
N PHE A 214 2.04 3.01 0.36
CA PHE A 214 1.13 4.14 0.18
C PHE A 214 1.88 5.44 0.48
N ASP A 215 2.25 6.18 -0.57
CA ASP A 215 2.86 7.51 -0.42
C ASP A 215 1.77 8.55 -0.15
N GLU A 216 2.02 9.44 0.81
CA GLU A 216 1.04 10.39 1.34
C GLU A 216 -0.26 9.75 1.88
N ALA A 217 -0.14 8.60 2.56
CA ALA A 217 -1.26 7.86 3.15
C ALA A 217 -2.20 8.66 4.06
N ARG A 218 -1.77 9.83 4.57
CA ARG A 218 -2.64 10.78 5.30
C ARG A 218 -3.91 11.15 4.51
N MET A 219 -3.85 11.08 3.18
CA MET A 219 -4.99 11.35 2.30
C MET A 219 -6.12 10.32 2.43
N LEU A 220 -5.87 9.15 3.03
CA LEU A 220 -6.90 8.15 3.34
C LEU A 220 -7.67 8.45 4.63
N THR A 221 -7.22 9.41 5.44
CA THR A 221 -7.89 9.80 6.69
C THR A 221 -8.75 11.03 6.46
N LYS A 222 -9.99 11.04 6.97
CA LYS A 222 -10.84 12.23 6.89
C LYS A 222 -10.30 13.31 7.83
N GLN A 223 -10.03 14.49 7.28
CA GLN A 223 -9.76 15.69 8.07
C GLN A 223 -11.08 16.30 8.52
N SER A 224 -11.66 15.83 9.63
CA SER A 224 -12.76 16.52 10.28
C SER A 224 -12.20 17.54 11.26
N GLN A 225 -12.36 18.85 10.96
CA GLN A 225 -12.18 19.97 11.89
C GLN A 225 -11.00 19.82 12.88
N GLY A 226 -9.77 19.69 12.37
CA GLY A 226 -8.56 19.70 13.20
C GLY A 226 -8.31 18.47 14.06
N LYS A 227 -9.07 17.38 13.89
CA LYS A 227 -8.75 16.06 14.45
C LYS A 227 -8.62 15.04 13.33
N GLU A 228 -7.43 14.45 13.21
CA GLU A 228 -7.21 13.25 12.40
C GLU A 228 -8.06 12.11 12.97
N MET A 229 -9.16 11.79 12.30
CA MET A 229 -9.93 10.58 12.57
C MET A 229 -9.28 9.47 11.75
N GLY A 230 -8.31 8.78 12.34
CA GLY A 230 -7.76 7.58 11.76
C GLY A 230 -8.88 6.56 11.51
N ILE A 231 -8.88 5.92 10.34
CA ILE A 231 -9.68 4.72 10.12
C ILE A 231 -9.00 3.61 10.93
N TYR A 232 -9.36 3.51 12.21
CA TYR A 232 -8.98 2.38 13.03
C TYR A 232 -9.92 1.23 12.63
N ILE A 233 -9.37 0.18 12.03
CA ILE A 233 -10.05 -1.11 11.94
C ILE A 233 -9.60 -1.88 13.19
N PRO A 234 -10.34 -1.81 14.32
CA PRO A 234 -10.00 -2.64 15.47
C PRO A 234 -10.15 -4.11 15.06
N VAL A 235 -9.10 -4.90 15.23
CA VAL A 235 -9.24 -6.35 15.23
C VAL A 235 -10.07 -6.70 16.47
N PRO A 236 -11.21 -7.39 16.34
CA PRO A 236 -11.99 -7.79 17.51
C PRO A 236 -11.09 -8.67 18.39
N SER A 237 -10.85 -8.26 19.63
CA SER A 237 -10.22 -9.13 20.62
C SER A 237 -11.06 -10.40 20.72
N MET A 238 -10.53 -11.54 20.27
CA MET A 238 -11.12 -12.83 20.58
C MET A 238 -11.08 -12.98 22.10
N SER A 239 -12.23 -12.82 22.74
CA SER A 239 -12.39 -13.19 24.13
C SER A 239 -12.21 -14.71 24.20
N LEU A 240 -11.05 -15.12 24.69
CA LEU A 240 -10.86 -16.46 25.23
C LEU A 240 -11.82 -16.60 26.41
N SER A 241 -13.01 -17.14 26.13
CA SER A 241 -13.87 -17.68 27.17
C SER A 241 -13.14 -18.89 27.74
N ALA A 242 -12.44 -18.66 28.86
CA ALA A 242 -11.98 -19.73 29.71
C ALA A 242 -13.21 -20.46 30.27
N HIS A 243 -13.64 -21.53 29.61
CA HIS A 243 -14.44 -22.56 30.24
C HIS A 243 -13.49 -23.49 31.00
N SER A 244 -13.27 -23.15 32.27
CA SER A 244 -12.79 -24.08 33.28
C SER A 244 -13.90 -25.07 33.60
N ASN A 245 -13.70 -26.34 33.22
CA ASN A 245 -14.28 -27.48 33.92
C ASN A 245 -13.56 -27.68 35.26
#